data_AF-A0A7S1MN41-F1
#
_entry.id   AF-A0A7S1MN41-F1
#
_cell.length_a   1.000
_cell.length_b   1.000
_cell.length_c   1.000
_cell.angle_alpha   90.00
_cell.angle_beta   90.00
_cell.angle_gamma   90.00
#
_symmetry.space_group_name_H-M   'P 1'
#
loop_
_entity.id
_entity.type
_entity.pdbx_description
1 polymer ?
#
loop_
_entity_poly.entity_id
_entity_poly.type
_entity_poly.pdbx_seq_one_letter_code
_entity_poly.pdbx_strand_id
1 'polypeptide(L)'
;PFAVLVVVTTAANVTTAIASNGRFVWAIAEMGWAPAVLSRQRERNGAPYAAVIGLVLLCAPFALMSFTNVLAVLYTAAMPAIALGPLALLRLRIMLPELHRPVAVPGGIVGVWVVVLSLLVVTGGAFIVSCQQQWWIALAVLAVHSTVLAVRFGASQWVFAWLRHEAALVRDEDARGEHSEARDLAGVGLVSTRELLQPNDDDRFHTYAVPTIAGVPVASVLARGGVLGRSSSGELTLPTRE
;
A
#
# COMPACT_ATOMS: atom_id res chain seq x y z
N PRO A 1 11.86 -11.44 44.64
CA PRO A 1 10.51 -11.49 44.03
C PRO A 1 10.25 -10.34 43.03
N PHE A 2 10.47 -9.09 43.41
CA PHE A 2 10.20 -7.92 42.54
C PHE A 2 11.05 -7.91 41.25
N ALA A 3 12.35 -8.16 41.35
CA ALA A 3 13.23 -8.20 40.17
C ALA A 3 12.80 -9.27 39.15
N VAL A 4 12.39 -10.44 39.62
CA VAL A 4 11.88 -11.52 38.76
C VAL A 4 10.60 -11.10 38.04
N LEU A 5 9.68 -10.44 38.75
CA LEU A 5 8.44 -9.94 38.15
C LEU A 5 8.71 -8.92 37.04
N VAL A 6 9.63 -7.97 37.26
CA VAL A 6 10.02 -6.97 36.26
C VAL A 6 10.60 -7.65 35.03
N VAL A 7 11.57 -8.56 35.21
CA VAL A 7 12.20 -9.27 34.09
C VAL A 7 11.17 -10.06 33.28
N VAL A 8 10.27 -10.80 33.95
CA VAL A 8 9.22 -11.58 33.27
C VAL A 8 8.27 -10.66 32.49
N THR A 9 7.87 -9.54 33.07
CA THR A 9 6.96 -8.58 32.42
C THR A 9 7.62 -7.94 31.20
N THR A 10 8.89 -7.54 31.31
CA THR A 10 9.64 -6.97 30.19
C THR A 10 9.83 -7.98 29.08
N ALA A 11 10.19 -9.23 29.39
CA ALA A 11 10.34 -10.29 28.39
C ALA A 11 9.01 -10.60 27.67
N ALA A 12 7.91 -10.64 28.42
CA ALA A 12 6.56 -10.82 27.85
C ALA A 12 6.18 -9.66 26.92
N ASN A 13 6.46 -8.41 27.32
CA ASN A 13 6.19 -7.23 26.50
C ASN A 13 6.98 -7.26 25.18
N VAL A 14 8.28 -7.59 25.24
CA VAL A 14 9.13 -7.70 24.05
C VAL A 14 8.64 -8.81 23.11
N THR A 15 8.31 -9.98 23.65
CA THR A 15 7.82 -11.12 22.85
C THR A 15 6.50 -10.77 22.16
N THR A 16 5.58 -10.12 22.89
CA THR A 16 4.28 -9.69 22.35
C THR A 16 4.46 -8.63 21.27
N ALA A 17 5.33 -7.65 21.47
CA ALA A 17 5.62 -6.59 20.50
C ALA A 17 6.24 -7.14 19.21
N ILE A 18 7.16 -8.11 19.31
CA ILE A 18 7.77 -8.73 18.12
C ILE A 18 6.70 -9.55 17.37
N ALA A 19 5.85 -10.29 18.08
CA ALA A 19 4.81 -11.09 17.46
C ALA A 19 3.76 -10.24 16.72
N SER A 20 3.30 -9.14 17.34
CA SER A 20 2.31 -8.25 16.73
C SER A 20 2.88 -7.48 15.54
N ASN A 21 4.07 -6.89 15.69
CA ASN A 21 4.72 -6.16 14.61
C ASN A 21 5.18 -7.09 13.47
N GLY A 22 5.53 -8.35 13.76
CA GLY A 22 5.82 -9.34 12.74
C GLY A 22 4.65 -9.57 11.78
N ARG A 23 3.40 -9.51 12.26
CA ARG A 23 2.20 -9.58 11.40
C ARG A 23 2.04 -8.35 10.53
N PHE A 24 2.35 -7.17 11.06
CA PHE A 24 2.34 -5.94 10.27
C PHE A 24 3.37 -5.99 9.14
N VAL A 25 4.62 -6.41 9.44
CA VAL A 25 5.69 -6.58 8.45
C VAL A 25 5.33 -7.62 7.39
N TRP A 26 4.66 -8.70 7.79
CA TRP A 26 4.14 -9.70 6.87
C TRP A 26 3.06 -9.13 5.94
N ALA A 27 2.08 -8.41 6.48
CA ALA A 27 0.99 -7.83 5.68
C ALA A 27 1.50 -6.81 4.66
N ILE A 28 2.47 -5.96 5.03
CA ILE A 28 3.08 -5.03 4.05
C ILE A 28 3.88 -5.78 2.98
N ALA A 29 4.52 -6.91 3.31
CA ALA A 29 5.22 -7.74 2.33
C ALA A 29 4.25 -8.44 1.37
N GLU A 30 3.10 -8.91 1.87
CA GLU A 30 2.03 -9.50 1.05
C GLU A 30 1.43 -8.49 0.07
N MET A 31 1.26 -7.24 0.51
CA MET A 31 0.84 -6.14 -0.38
C MET A 31 1.92 -5.69 -1.38
N GLY A 32 3.12 -6.29 -1.36
CA GLY A 32 4.24 -5.92 -2.23
C GLY A 32 4.99 -4.64 -1.80
N TRP A 33 4.77 -4.16 -0.58
CA TRP A 33 5.43 -2.96 -0.06
C TRP A 33 6.81 -3.24 0.56
N ALA A 34 7.12 -4.51 0.81
CA ALA A 34 8.39 -5.00 1.36
C ALA A 34 8.85 -6.26 0.58
N PRO A 35 10.11 -6.71 0.74
CA PRO A 35 10.63 -7.88 0.03
C PRO A 35 9.75 -9.12 0.24
N ALA A 36 9.45 -9.84 -0.85
CA ALA A 36 8.58 -11.02 -0.83
C ALA A 36 9.09 -12.16 0.08
N VAL A 37 10.36 -12.15 0.48
CA VAL A 37 10.90 -13.12 1.45
C VAL A 37 10.23 -12.96 2.82
N LEU A 38 9.81 -11.74 3.18
CA LEU A 38 9.18 -11.44 4.47
C LEU A 38 7.70 -11.88 4.52
N SER A 39 7.06 -12.14 3.38
CA SER A 39 5.68 -12.66 3.36
C SER A 39 5.60 -14.18 3.62
N ARG A 40 6.74 -14.87 3.77
CA ARG A 40 6.79 -16.31 4.03
C ARG A 40 6.22 -16.66 5.40
N GLN A 41 5.35 -17.65 5.41
CA GLN A 41 4.75 -18.23 6.61
C GLN A 41 5.21 -19.68 6.79
N ARG A 42 5.13 -20.18 8.02
CA ARG A 42 5.38 -21.58 8.33
C ARG A 42 4.12 -22.41 8.14
N GLU A 43 4.21 -23.48 7.36
CA GLU A 43 3.06 -24.32 6.97
C GLU A 43 2.29 -24.89 8.17
N ARG A 44 2.97 -25.24 9.26
CA ARG A 44 2.35 -25.89 10.43
C ARG A 44 1.38 -24.99 11.21
N ASN A 45 1.63 -23.69 11.28
CA ASN A 45 0.90 -22.78 12.19
C ASN A 45 0.58 -21.41 11.60
N GLY A 46 0.86 -21.18 10.31
CA GLY A 46 0.65 -19.90 9.63
C GLY A 46 1.50 -18.74 10.19
N ALA A 47 2.50 -19.03 11.02
CA ALA A 47 3.27 -17.97 11.67
C ALA A 47 4.22 -17.30 10.65
N PRO A 48 4.25 -15.96 10.57
CA PRO A 48 5.13 -15.23 9.66
C PRO A 48 6.57 -15.17 10.19
N TYR A 49 7.25 -16.32 10.17
CA TYR A 49 8.58 -16.47 10.78
C TYR A 49 9.64 -15.58 10.12
N ALA A 50 9.56 -15.37 8.80
CA ALA A 50 10.54 -14.55 8.08
C ALA A 50 10.44 -13.07 8.48
N ALA A 51 9.22 -12.56 8.64
CA ALA A 51 8.96 -11.20 9.14
C ALA A 51 9.45 -11.03 10.59
N VAL A 52 9.21 -12.03 11.45
CA VAL A 52 9.69 -12.02 12.84
C VAL A 52 11.21 -12.00 12.91
N ILE A 53 11.89 -12.88 12.17
CA ILE A 53 13.36 -12.92 12.13
C ILE A 53 13.91 -11.59 11.58
N GLY A 54 13.33 -11.09 10.49
CA GLY A 54 13.71 -9.80 9.90
C GLY A 54 13.57 -8.65 10.90
N LEU A 55 12.49 -8.64 11.68
CA LEU A 55 12.28 -7.63 12.72
C LEU A 55 13.29 -7.76 13.87
N VAL A 56 13.60 -8.98 14.33
CA VAL A 56 14.63 -9.20 15.36
C VAL A 56 16.00 -8.72 14.89
N LEU A 57 16.38 -9.05 13.65
CA LEU A 57 17.64 -8.60 13.06
C LEU A 57 17.69 -7.08 12.89
N LEU A 58 16.55 -6.46 12.54
CA LEU A 58 16.44 -5.01 12.44
C LEU A 58 16.54 -4.33 13.81
N CYS A 59 16.00 -4.96 14.87
CA CYS A 59 16.04 -4.44 16.22
C CYS A 59 17.39 -4.65 16.93
N ALA A 60 18.16 -5.66 16.54
CA ALA A 60 19.40 -6.05 17.23
C ALA A 60 20.44 -4.91 17.37
N PRO A 61 20.71 -4.05 16.36
CA PRO A 61 21.64 -2.94 16.50
C PRO A 61 21.23 -1.92 17.57
N PHE A 62 19.93 -1.74 17.80
CA PHE A 62 19.43 -0.82 18.83
C PHE A 62 19.74 -1.29 20.24
N ALA A 63 20.04 -2.58 20.45
CA ALA A 63 20.50 -3.09 21.74
C ALA A 63 21.88 -2.54 22.15
N LEU A 64 22.66 -2.01 21.20
CA LEU A 64 23.95 -1.36 21.46
C LEU A 64 23.80 0.12 21.84
N MET A 65 22.61 0.70 21.67
CA MET A 65 22.34 2.11 21.99
C MET A 65 21.87 2.25 23.44
N SER A 66 22.08 3.44 24.01
CA SER A 66 21.48 3.77 25.31
C SER A 66 19.95 3.78 25.21
N PHE A 67 19.27 3.42 26.30
CA PHE A 67 17.81 3.40 26.35
C PHE A 67 17.18 4.73 25.90
N THR A 68 17.75 5.86 26.32
CA THR A 68 17.31 7.21 25.91
C THR A 68 17.40 7.41 24.40
N ASN A 69 18.48 6.96 23.76
CA ASN A 69 18.64 7.11 22.32
C ASN A 69 17.67 6.20 21.55
N VAL A 70 17.42 4.99 22.04
CA VAL A 70 16.41 4.09 21.46
C VAL A 70 15.00 4.70 21.56
N LEU A 71 14.65 5.29 22.71
CA LEU A 71 13.39 6.00 22.86
C LEU A 71 13.28 7.19 21.90
N ALA A 72 14.35 7.96 21.72
CA ALA A 72 14.35 9.08 20.78
C ALA A 72 14.09 8.60 19.34
N VAL A 73 14.77 7.53 18.89
CA VAL A 73 14.50 6.92 17.58
C VAL A 73 13.02 6.52 17.46
N LEU A 74 12.51 5.81 18.48
CA LEU A 74 11.13 5.33 18.50
C LEU A 74 10.13 6.48 18.42
N TYR A 75 10.24 7.51 19.27
CA TYR A 75 9.29 8.61 19.29
C TYR A 75 9.40 9.49 18.05
N THR A 76 10.61 9.78 17.55
CA THR A 76 10.76 10.56 16.32
C THR A 76 10.18 9.82 15.11
N ALA A 77 10.35 8.51 15.01
CA ALA A 77 9.81 7.73 13.89
C ALA A 77 8.29 7.45 14.03
N ALA A 78 7.82 7.09 15.22
CA ALA A 78 6.46 6.59 15.43
C ALA A 78 5.43 7.70 15.66
N MET A 79 5.78 8.78 16.36
CA MET A 79 4.80 9.83 16.71
C MET A 79 4.14 10.48 15.48
N PRO A 80 4.88 10.79 14.39
CA PRO A 80 4.25 11.30 13.18
C PRO A 80 3.25 10.31 12.58
N ALA A 81 3.60 9.02 12.52
CA ALA A 81 2.71 7.97 11.99
C ALA A 81 1.46 7.79 12.87
N ILE A 82 1.61 7.85 14.19
CA ILE A 82 0.49 7.76 15.14
C ILE A 82 -0.42 8.99 15.02
N ALA A 83 0.14 10.18 14.78
CA ALA A 83 -0.63 11.41 14.57
C ALA A 83 -1.46 11.38 13.28
N LEU A 84 -1.05 10.62 12.25
CA LEU A 84 -1.84 10.46 11.03
C LEU A 84 -3.15 9.71 11.25
N GLY A 85 -3.24 8.81 12.24
CA GLY A 85 -4.47 8.10 12.59
C GLY A 85 -5.66 9.02 12.93
N PRO A 86 -5.55 9.88 13.96
CA PRO A 86 -6.62 10.83 14.31
C PRO A 86 -6.85 11.88 13.22
N LEU A 87 -5.83 12.29 12.47
CA LEU A 87 -6.01 13.16 11.30
C LEU A 87 -6.80 12.48 10.18
N ALA A 88 -6.56 11.20 9.93
CA ALA A 88 -7.31 10.40 8.97
C ALA A 88 -8.77 10.26 9.41
N LEU A 89 -9.03 10.06 10.70
CA LEU A 89 -10.38 10.05 11.25
C LEU A 89 -11.12 11.37 10.97
N LEU A 90 -10.46 12.50 11.19
CA LEU A 90 -11.03 13.81 10.90
C LEU A 90 -11.27 14.00 9.40
N ARG A 91 -10.31 13.62 8.56
CA ARG A 91 -10.43 13.70 7.10
C ARG A 91 -11.58 12.83 6.58
N LEU A 92 -11.73 11.61 7.09
CA LEU A 92 -12.84 10.72 6.74
C LEU A 92 -14.18 11.29 7.19
N ARG A 93 -14.23 12.03 8.31
CA ARG A 93 -15.45 12.74 8.73
C ARG A 93 -15.89 13.81 7.74
N ILE A 94 -14.93 14.53 7.15
CA ILE A 94 -15.21 15.63 6.22
C ILE A 94 -15.49 15.09 4.81
N MET A 95 -14.71 14.11 4.34
CA MET A 95 -14.82 13.60 2.96
C MET A 95 -15.96 12.61 2.76
N LEU A 96 -16.30 11.80 3.78
CA LEU A 96 -17.30 10.74 3.69
C LEU A 96 -18.25 10.78 4.90
N PRO A 97 -19.10 11.82 5.01
CA PRO A 97 -20.00 11.98 6.14
C PRO A 97 -21.08 10.88 6.20
N GLU A 98 -21.52 10.36 5.05
CA GLU A 98 -22.59 9.36 4.94
C GLU A 98 -22.14 7.92 5.19
N LEU A 99 -20.83 7.69 5.33
CA LEU A 99 -20.30 6.34 5.57
C LEU A 99 -20.87 5.79 6.89
N HIS A 100 -21.51 4.61 6.83
CA HIS A 100 -22.06 3.94 8.01
C HIS A 100 -20.96 3.66 9.04
N ARG A 101 -21.18 4.09 10.29
CA ARG A 101 -20.21 3.96 11.39
C ARG A 101 -20.81 3.08 12.48
N PRO A 102 -20.39 1.81 12.59
CA PRO A 102 -20.94 0.89 13.60
C PRO A 102 -20.61 1.34 15.03
N VAL A 103 -19.51 2.08 15.21
CA VAL A 103 -19.12 2.68 16.48
C VAL A 103 -18.99 4.19 16.31
N ALA A 104 -19.81 4.94 17.02
CA ALA A 104 -19.76 6.40 17.06
C ALA A 104 -19.00 6.88 18.29
N VAL A 105 -18.18 7.92 18.12
CA VAL A 105 -17.52 8.61 19.24
C VAL A 105 -18.59 9.30 20.08
N PRO A 106 -18.63 9.09 21.41
CA PRO A 106 -19.57 9.79 22.28
C PRO A 106 -19.35 11.31 22.19
N GLY A 107 -20.44 12.09 22.18
CA GLY A 107 -20.37 13.54 22.02
C GLY A 107 -20.30 14.04 20.57
N GLY A 108 -20.57 13.17 19.58
CA GLY A 108 -20.75 13.58 18.19
C GLY A 108 -19.49 14.20 17.57
N ILE A 109 -19.63 15.32 16.86
CA ILE A 109 -18.50 16.01 16.22
C ILE A 109 -17.56 16.66 17.25
N VAL A 110 -18.10 17.19 18.36
CA VAL A 110 -17.30 17.82 19.41
C VAL A 110 -16.42 16.79 20.11
N GLY A 111 -16.98 15.63 20.46
CA GLY A 111 -16.22 14.53 21.04
C GLY A 111 -15.07 14.06 20.14
N VAL A 112 -15.28 14.09 18.82
CA VAL A 112 -14.23 13.77 17.84
C VAL A 112 -13.11 14.80 17.87
N TRP A 113 -13.44 16.09 17.86
CA TRP A 113 -12.44 17.15 17.94
C TRP A 113 -11.63 17.06 19.23
N VAL A 114 -12.27 16.78 20.37
CA VAL A 114 -11.60 16.59 21.66
C VAL A 114 -10.64 15.41 21.62
N VAL A 115 -11.06 14.27 21.07
CA VAL A 115 -10.20 13.07 20.94
C VAL A 115 -9.04 13.33 19.99
N VAL A 116 -9.29 13.92 18.82
CA VAL A 116 -8.26 14.23 17.84
C VAL A 116 -7.25 15.22 18.41
N LEU A 117 -7.72 16.33 18.99
CA LEU A 117 -6.83 17.37 19.53
C LEU A 117 -6.03 16.85 20.73
N SER A 118 -6.63 16.08 21.63
CA SER A 118 -5.90 15.50 22.77
C SER A 118 -4.79 14.55 22.31
N LEU A 119 -5.08 13.67 21.34
CA LEU A 119 -4.07 12.79 20.76
C LEU A 119 -2.96 13.56 20.03
N LEU A 120 -3.30 14.62 19.29
CA LEU A 120 -2.32 15.47 18.62
C LEU A 120 -1.43 16.23 19.60
N VAL A 121 -1.98 16.73 20.71
CA VAL A 121 -1.19 17.41 21.76
C VAL A 121 -0.22 16.42 22.41
N VAL A 122 -0.67 15.21 22.76
CA VAL A 122 0.19 14.21 23.40
C VAL A 122 1.29 13.73 22.45
N THR A 123 0.93 13.37 21.22
CA THR A 123 1.91 12.86 20.23
C THR A 123 2.85 13.95 19.75
N GLY A 124 2.35 15.17 19.51
CA GLY A 124 3.14 16.34 19.15
C GLY A 124 4.09 16.76 20.27
N GLY A 125 3.61 16.80 21.52
CA GLY A 125 4.44 17.09 22.68
C GLY A 125 5.57 16.06 22.86
N ALA A 126 5.25 14.77 22.80
CA ALA A 126 6.25 13.70 22.88
C ALA A 126 7.30 13.79 21.76
N PHE A 127 6.87 14.12 20.54
CA PHE A 127 7.77 14.34 19.41
C PHE A 127 8.69 15.55 19.64
N ILE A 128 8.15 16.70 20.05
CA ILE A 128 8.93 17.92 20.29
C ILE A 128 9.98 17.70 21.37
N VAL A 129 9.60 17.09 22.50
CA VAL A 129 10.54 16.78 23.58
C VAL A 129 11.65 15.85 23.10
N SER A 130 11.31 14.81 22.32
CA SER A 130 12.29 13.89 21.75
C SER A 130 13.27 14.59 20.80
N CYS A 131 12.76 15.48 19.94
CA CYS A 131 13.57 16.27 19.01
C CYS A 131 14.47 17.29 19.73
N GLN A 132 14.00 17.92 20.82
CA GLN A 132 14.81 18.85 21.60
C GLN A 132 15.96 18.13 22.31
N GLN A 133 15.70 16.96 22.87
CA GLN A 133 16.71 16.22 23.63
C GLN A 133 17.75 15.53 22.71
N GLN A 134 17.34 15.08 21.52
CA GLN A 134 18.18 14.26 20.62
C GLN A 134 18.02 14.67 19.15
N TRP A 135 18.23 15.96 18.84
CA TRP A 135 17.99 16.54 17.52
C TRP A 135 18.74 15.85 16.37
N TRP A 136 19.95 15.34 16.62
CA TRP A 136 20.75 14.63 15.61
C TRP A 136 20.13 13.28 15.21
N ILE A 137 19.52 12.55 16.17
CA ILE A 137 18.73 11.34 15.90
C ILE A 137 17.52 11.71 15.04
N ALA A 138 16.86 12.83 15.37
CA ALA A 138 15.71 13.29 14.60
C ALA A 138 16.08 13.59 13.14
N LEU A 139 17.21 14.25 12.90
CA LEU A 139 17.73 14.49 11.55
C LEU A 139 18.07 13.19 10.82
N ALA A 140 18.71 12.23 11.50
CA ALA A 140 19.04 10.93 10.89
C ALA A 140 17.78 10.15 10.48
N VAL A 141 16.78 10.08 11.37
CA VAL A 141 15.50 9.43 11.08
C VAL A 141 14.76 10.13 9.93
N LEU A 142 14.74 11.46 9.94
CA LEU A 142 14.11 12.26 8.89
C LEU A 142 14.81 12.07 7.54
N ALA A 143 16.14 12.02 7.53
CA ALA A 143 16.93 11.74 6.32
C ALA A 143 16.56 10.36 5.75
N VAL A 144 16.55 9.31 6.58
CA VAL A 144 16.16 7.95 6.15
C VAL A 144 14.75 7.94 5.58
N HIS A 145 13.77 8.53 6.26
CA HIS A 145 12.39 8.61 5.76
C HIS A 145 12.31 9.38 4.44
N SER A 146 13.00 10.51 4.33
CA SER A 146 13.02 11.34 3.13
C SER A 146 13.64 10.60 1.96
N THR A 147 14.74 9.87 2.18
CA THR A 147 15.37 9.03 1.16
C THR A 147 14.44 7.92 0.68
N VAL A 148 13.77 7.21 1.61
CA VAL A 148 12.81 6.15 1.25
C VAL A 148 11.67 6.72 0.42
N LEU A 149 11.10 7.85 0.84
CA LEU A 149 10.03 8.52 0.10
C LEU A 149 10.50 9.03 -1.27
N ALA A 150 11.70 9.60 -1.35
CA ALA A 150 12.27 10.08 -2.61
C ALA A 150 12.51 8.93 -3.60
N VAL A 151 13.05 7.80 -3.14
CA VAL A 151 13.25 6.60 -3.97
C VAL A 151 11.91 6.07 -4.47
N ARG A 152 10.90 5.97 -3.58
CA ARG A 152 9.56 5.48 -3.96
C ARG A 152 8.84 6.43 -4.92
N PHE A 153 8.91 7.72 -4.65
CA PHE A 153 8.31 8.74 -5.51
C PHE A 153 9.02 8.76 -6.87
N GLY A 154 10.35 8.69 -6.90
CA GLY A 154 11.10 8.58 -8.15
C GLY A 154 10.71 7.34 -8.96
N ALA A 155 10.61 6.18 -8.31
CA ALA A 155 10.17 4.95 -8.95
C ALA A 155 8.74 5.05 -9.49
N SER A 156 7.80 5.66 -8.75
CA SER A 156 6.42 5.82 -9.22
C SER A 156 6.33 6.81 -10.38
N GLN A 157 7.04 7.94 -10.33
CA GLN A 157 7.10 8.89 -11.44
C GLN A 157 7.68 8.26 -12.71
N TRP A 158 8.70 7.41 -12.56
CA TRP A 158 9.30 6.67 -13.68
C TRP A 158 8.32 5.69 -14.31
N VAL A 159 7.58 4.92 -13.49
CA VAL A 159 6.53 4.01 -13.98
C VAL A 159 5.44 4.78 -14.73
N PHE A 160 4.98 5.91 -14.20
CA PHE A 160 3.98 6.73 -14.89
C PHE A 160 4.51 7.35 -16.19
N ALA A 161 5.79 7.70 -16.25
CA ALA A 161 6.41 8.18 -17.48
C ALA A 161 6.49 7.07 -18.54
N TRP A 162 6.87 5.86 -18.14
CA TRP A 162 6.89 4.68 -19.02
C TRP A 162 5.49 4.36 -19.56
N LEU A 163 4.47 4.33 -18.70
CA LEU A 163 3.08 4.09 -19.12
C LEU A 163 2.56 5.14 -20.12
N ARG A 164 2.91 6.42 -19.91
CA ARG A 164 2.55 7.48 -20.86
C ARG A 164 3.24 7.32 -22.20
N HIS A 165 4.50 6.87 -22.22
CA HIS A 165 5.24 6.60 -23.45
C HIS A 165 4.62 5.44 -24.22
N GLU A 166 4.30 4.33 -23.55
CA GLU A 166 3.68 3.17 -24.20
C GLU A 166 2.30 3.51 -24.79
N ALA A 167 1.49 4.29 -24.06
CA ALA A 167 0.19 4.75 -24.56
C ALA A 167 0.31 5.66 -25.79
N ALA A 168 1.42 6.40 -25.93
CA ALA A 168 1.68 7.22 -27.11
C ALA A 168 2.05 6.35 -28.32
N LEU A 169 2.84 5.30 -28.13
CA LEU A 169 3.21 4.36 -29.21
C LEU A 169 1.99 3.63 -29.78
N VAL A 170 1.11 3.11 -28.92
CA VAL A 170 -0.11 2.42 -29.36
C VAL A 170 -1.02 3.37 -30.17
N ARG A 171 -1.18 4.61 -29.69
CA ARG A 171 -1.97 5.62 -30.42
C ARG A 171 -1.39 5.93 -31.81
N ASP A 172 -0.06 5.96 -31.93
CA ASP A 172 0.60 6.19 -33.21
C ASP A 172 0.49 4.99 -34.16
N GLU A 173 0.48 3.76 -33.64
CA GLU A 173 0.24 2.55 -34.43
C GLU A 173 -1.20 2.49 -34.95
N ASP A 174 -2.20 2.81 -34.11
CA ASP A 174 -3.61 2.87 -34.52
C ASP A 174 -3.82 3.91 -35.64
N ALA A 175 -3.23 5.10 -35.51
CA ALA A 175 -3.31 6.15 -36.52
C ALA A 175 -2.67 5.75 -37.86
N ARG A 176 -1.57 4.97 -37.83
CA ARG A 176 -0.95 4.43 -39.06
C ARG A 176 -1.79 3.31 -39.66
N GLY A 177 -2.42 2.48 -38.84
CA GLY A 177 -3.33 1.42 -39.25
C GLY A 177 -4.53 1.98 -40.02
N GLU A 178 -5.22 2.99 -39.47
CA GLU A 178 -6.34 3.67 -40.13
C GLU A 178 -5.93 4.28 -41.48
N HIS A 179 -4.72 4.87 -41.57
CA HIS A 179 -4.23 5.44 -42.83
C HIS A 179 -3.83 4.39 -43.87
N SER A 180 -3.40 3.19 -43.45
CA SER A 180 -3.14 2.07 -44.37
C SER A 180 -4.44 1.48 -44.89
N GLU A 181 -5.41 1.24 -43.99
CA GLU A 181 -6.72 0.66 -44.34
C GLU A 181 -7.52 1.61 -45.25
N ALA A 182 -7.50 2.92 -44.97
CA ALA A 182 -8.11 3.93 -45.84
C ALA A 182 -7.46 4.00 -47.24
N ARG A 183 -6.16 3.69 -47.36
CA ARG A 183 -5.46 3.63 -48.65
C ARG A 183 -5.77 2.35 -49.42
N ASP A 184 -5.85 1.22 -48.74
CA ASP A 184 -6.21 -0.06 -49.36
C ASP A 184 -7.69 -0.05 -49.82
N LEU A 185 -8.59 0.55 -49.04
CA LEU A 185 -9.99 0.79 -49.43
C LEU A 185 -10.15 1.80 -50.58
N ALA A 186 -9.20 2.72 -50.77
CA ALA A 186 -9.20 3.63 -51.91
C ALA A 186 -8.64 2.98 -53.19
N GLY A 187 -7.79 1.95 -53.07
CA GLY A 187 -7.21 1.20 -54.19
C GLY A 187 -8.08 0.05 -54.69
N VAL A 188 -8.84 -0.60 -53.80
CA VAL A 188 -9.86 -1.58 -54.14
C VAL A 188 -11.18 -0.81 -54.19
N GLY A 189 -11.70 -0.46 -55.37
CA GLY A 189 -12.92 0.36 -55.56
C GLY A 189 -14.20 -0.22 -54.97
N LEU A 190 -14.25 -0.42 -53.66
CA LEU A 190 -15.35 -0.94 -52.88
C LEU A 190 -16.03 0.22 -52.16
N VAL A 191 -17.15 0.61 -52.78
CA VAL A 191 -18.42 1.02 -52.17
C VAL A 191 -18.36 1.32 -50.67
N SER A 192 -18.44 2.62 -50.36
CA SER A 192 -19.02 3.24 -49.17
C SER A 192 -19.50 2.28 -48.07
N THR A 193 -18.66 2.07 -47.06
CA THR A 193 -18.90 1.33 -45.81
C THR A 193 -19.97 1.91 -44.88
N ARG A 194 -20.78 2.89 -45.36
CA ARG A 194 -21.89 3.46 -44.60
C ARG A 194 -23.06 2.48 -44.36
N GLU A 195 -23.01 1.27 -44.95
CA GLU A 195 -24.00 0.20 -44.74
C GLU A 195 -23.59 -0.88 -43.71
N LEU A 196 -22.35 -0.91 -43.20
CA LEU A 196 -21.89 -1.96 -42.26
C LEU A 196 -21.89 -1.55 -40.78
N LEU A 197 -22.29 -0.31 -40.45
CA LEU A 197 -22.44 0.18 -39.08
C LEU A 197 -23.92 0.39 -38.73
N GLN A 198 -24.76 -0.61 -38.98
CA GLN A 198 -25.94 -0.80 -38.14
C GLN A 198 -25.53 -1.63 -36.92
N PRO A 199 -25.89 -1.22 -35.70
CA PRO A 199 -25.62 -2.01 -34.51
C PRO A 199 -26.42 -3.31 -34.58
N ASN A 200 -25.71 -4.44 -34.65
CA ASN A 200 -26.31 -5.74 -34.43
C ASN A 200 -26.43 -5.91 -32.90
N ASP A 201 -27.66 -5.97 -32.41
CA ASP A 201 -28.02 -6.01 -30.99
C ASP A 201 -27.74 -7.37 -30.30
N ASP A 202 -27.06 -8.30 -30.97
CA ASP A 202 -26.79 -9.63 -30.46
C ASP A 202 -25.29 -9.96 -30.45
N ASP A 203 -24.86 -10.52 -29.31
CA ASP A 203 -23.58 -11.16 -28.98
C ASP A 203 -22.44 -10.34 -28.30
N ARG A 204 -22.58 -10.25 -26.97
CA ARG A 204 -21.76 -10.95 -25.95
C ARG A 204 -20.21 -10.88 -26.07
N PHE A 205 -19.64 -10.27 -25.01
CA PHE A 205 -18.25 -10.34 -24.50
C PHE A 205 -17.16 -9.67 -25.36
N HIS A 206 -16.91 -8.39 -25.07
CA HIS A 206 -15.62 -7.77 -25.39
C HIS A 206 -14.53 -8.32 -24.46
N THR A 207 -13.64 -9.16 -25.01
CA THR A 207 -12.38 -9.52 -24.36
C THR A 207 -11.41 -8.35 -24.46
N TYR A 208 -11.18 -7.64 -23.34
CA TYR A 208 -10.12 -6.64 -23.28
C TYR A 208 -8.77 -7.33 -23.13
N ALA A 209 -7.84 -7.06 -24.04
CA ALA A 209 -6.45 -7.46 -23.90
C ALA A 209 -5.85 -6.75 -22.66
N VAL A 210 -5.62 -7.51 -21.59
CA VAL A 210 -5.00 -6.99 -20.37
C VAL A 210 -3.50 -6.79 -20.63
N PRO A 211 -2.94 -5.58 -20.46
CA PRO A 211 -1.52 -5.35 -20.70
C PRO A 211 -0.67 -6.19 -19.74
N THR A 212 0.48 -6.64 -20.23
CA THR A 212 1.44 -7.48 -19.51
C THR A 212 2.58 -6.58 -19.03
N ILE A 213 2.91 -6.61 -17.73
CA ILE A 213 4.07 -5.88 -17.19
C ILE A 213 5.22 -6.88 -17.06
N ALA A 214 6.31 -6.66 -17.78
CA ALA A 214 7.54 -7.48 -17.73
C ALA A 214 7.30 -9.00 -17.95
N GLY A 215 6.43 -9.36 -18.90
CA GLY A 215 6.10 -10.76 -19.21
C GLY A 215 5.15 -11.45 -18.21
N VAL A 216 4.66 -10.72 -17.20
CA VAL A 216 3.68 -11.21 -16.22
C VAL A 216 2.32 -10.56 -16.51
N PRO A 217 1.27 -11.33 -16.85
CA PRO A 217 -0.05 -10.76 -17.14
C PRO A 217 -0.56 -10.00 -15.91
N VAL A 218 -1.04 -8.76 -16.05
CA VAL A 218 -1.56 -7.96 -14.90
C VAL A 218 -2.70 -8.68 -14.17
N ALA A 219 -3.44 -9.55 -14.87
CA ALA A 219 -4.42 -10.45 -14.27
C ALA A 219 -3.83 -11.39 -13.20
N SER A 220 -2.57 -11.81 -13.33
CA SER A 220 -1.88 -12.65 -12.33
C SER A 220 -1.42 -11.87 -11.10
N VAL A 221 -1.19 -10.56 -11.24
CA VAL A 221 -0.92 -9.64 -10.12
C VAL A 221 -2.21 -9.35 -9.36
N LEU A 222 -3.33 -9.16 -10.07
CA LEU A 222 -4.66 -8.97 -9.47
C LEU A 222 -5.23 -10.25 -8.85
N ALA A 223 -4.95 -11.43 -9.43
CA ALA A 223 -5.33 -12.72 -8.87
C ALA A 223 -4.53 -13.06 -7.59
N ARG A 224 -3.25 -12.64 -7.49
CA ARG A 224 -2.46 -12.78 -6.25
C ARG A 224 -2.89 -11.81 -5.15
N GLY A 225 -3.49 -10.68 -5.51
CA GLY A 225 -4.08 -9.71 -4.58
C GLY A 225 -5.51 -10.04 -4.12
N GLY A 226 -6.06 -11.20 -4.49
CA GLY A 226 -7.37 -11.66 -4.03
C GLY A 226 -8.60 -10.98 -4.67
N VAL A 227 -8.41 -10.21 -5.74
CA VAL A 227 -9.51 -9.43 -6.38
C VAL A 227 -10.27 -10.24 -7.43
N LEU A 228 -9.69 -11.33 -7.97
CA LEU A 228 -10.31 -12.18 -8.99
C LEU A 228 -10.25 -13.65 -8.58
N GLY A 229 -11.41 -14.32 -8.56
CA GLY A 229 -11.52 -15.77 -8.34
C GLY A 229 -11.09 -16.54 -9.59
N ARG A 230 -10.38 -17.66 -9.38
CA ARG A 230 -9.85 -18.50 -10.47
C ARG A 230 -10.78 -19.69 -10.69
N SER A 231 -11.42 -19.78 -11.86
CA SER A 231 -12.19 -20.96 -12.29
C SER A 231 -11.24 -22.12 -12.63
N SER A 232 -11.70 -23.37 -12.46
CA SER A 232 -10.98 -24.60 -12.83
C SER A 232 -10.69 -24.73 -14.34
N SER A 233 -11.28 -23.87 -15.17
CA SER A 233 -11.03 -23.75 -16.62
C SER A 233 -9.88 -22.80 -16.99
N GLY A 234 -9.30 -22.06 -16.04
CA GLY A 234 -8.22 -21.11 -16.32
C GLY A 234 -8.67 -19.72 -16.78
N GLU A 235 -9.97 -19.47 -16.89
CA GLU A 235 -10.54 -18.16 -17.23
C GLU A 235 -10.68 -17.25 -15.99
N LEU A 236 -10.45 -15.95 -16.20
CA LEU A 236 -10.62 -14.89 -15.19
C LEU A 236 -12.02 -14.27 -15.32
N THR A 237 -12.86 -14.49 -14.32
CA THR A 237 -14.20 -13.90 -14.23
C THR A 237 -14.24 -12.79 -13.20
N LEU A 238 -14.84 -11.65 -13.53
CA LEU A 238 -15.20 -10.62 -12.56
C LEU A 238 -16.29 -11.17 -11.62
N PRO A 239 -16.25 -10.90 -10.31
CA PRO A 239 -17.32 -11.30 -9.41
C PRO A 239 -18.60 -10.54 -9.77
N THR A 240 -19.62 -11.28 -10.19
CA THR A 240 -20.98 -10.76 -10.33
C THR A 240 -21.51 -10.44 -8.93
N ARG A 241 -21.96 -9.19 -8.75
CA ARG A 241 -22.60 -8.72 -7.52
C ARG A 241 -23.98 -9.36 -7.42
N GLU A 242 -24.18 -10.23 -6.44
CA GLU A 242 -25.51 -10.52 -5.87
C GLU A 242 -25.81 -9.51 -4.75
#